data_AF-A0A553ZUZ4-F1
#
_entry.id   AF-A0A553ZUZ4-F1
#
_cell.length_a   1.000
_cell.length_b   1.000
_cell.length_c   1.000
_cell.angle_alpha   90.00
_cell.angle_beta   90.00
_cell.angle_gamma   90.00
#
_symmetry.space_group_name_H-M   'P 1'
#
loop_
_entity.id
_entity.type
_entity.pdbx_description
1 polymer ?
#
loop_
_entity_poly.entity_id
_entity_poly.type
_entity_poly.pdbx_seq_one_letter_code
_entity_poly.pdbx_strand_id
1 'polypeptide(L)'
;MKGIVWGLMRDSIRNPWALIAMYMLTIVFTLLLGQTDFSQAIRVPVYSEEMSQSQVDEAVDLLNQDQSVEFYRVESEDVQNIINRQLVAAAVHLQEHRFDIYQARNAFEIGIVESAISSYYSKEGFVQEAALAEAGEPNELRNIIESDNGSYPVSTSSFTIEEDTNWIYDQSLQTIFGFTLFFVIYTITFSITSIIEQKQNGVWDRLILSPASKTSIYTGNLVFGFLLGYVQILIVFLLFASLFQYDFRGGLWISFIVVIPYVFAIVSFGVLLSGLITSIRQLDAIVPFLAVSFAMLGGAFWPIEIVSSNAILVLSYVSPITYGMEMLKGATLYNWSFEQFLLPGSILFFMGTVFMGIGLNLVERRSVS
;
A
#
# COMPACT_ATOMS: atom_id res chain seq x y z
N MET A 1 -34.24 -2.90 -9.47
CA MET A 1 -32.85 -2.51 -9.16
C MET A 1 -32.74 -1.01 -8.83
N LYS A 2 -33.09 -0.09 -9.75
CA LYS A 2 -33.02 1.37 -9.52
C LYS A 2 -33.70 1.85 -8.23
N GLY A 3 -34.89 1.34 -7.92
CA GLY A 3 -35.64 1.73 -6.72
C GLY A 3 -34.98 1.34 -5.38
N ILE A 4 -34.20 0.26 -5.36
CA ILE A 4 -33.53 -0.23 -4.13
C ILE A 4 -32.28 0.63 -3.86
N VAL A 5 -31.47 0.85 -4.90
CA VAL A 5 -30.31 1.74 -4.82
C VAL A 5 -30.74 3.14 -4.39
N TRP A 6 -31.82 3.67 -5.00
CA TRP A 6 -32.37 4.97 -4.64
C TRP A 6 -32.88 5.02 -3.20
N GLY A 7 -33.53 3.96 -2.72
CA GLY A 7 -33.98 3.85 -1.33
C GLY A 7 -32.83 3.92 -0.32
N LEU A 8 -31.79 3.10 -0.54
CA LEU A 8 -30.61 3.07 0.32
C LEU A 8 -29.83 4.38 0.28
N MET A 9 -29.63 4.96 -0.91
CA MET A 9 -29.03 6.29 -1.06
C MET A 9 -29.82 7.34 -0.32
N ARG A 10 -31.15 7.34 -0.43
CA ARG A 10 -32.01 8.30 0.26
C ARG A 10 -31.94 8.15 1.77
N ASP A 11 -31.92 6.93 2.30
CA ASP A 11 -31.80 6.70 3.73
C ASP A 11 -30.42 7.12 4.27
N SER A 12 -29.36 6.86 3.51
CA SER A 12 -28.02 7.38 3.82
C SER A 12 -27.93 8.90 3.76
N ILE A 13 -28.62 9.55 2.83
CA ILE A 13 -28.70 11.03 2.77
C ILE A 13 -29.52 11.59 3.93
N ARG A 14 -30.48 10.84 4.46
CA ARG A 14 -31.30 11.27 5.62
C ARG A 14 -30.56 11.16 6.94
N ASN A 15 -29.72 10.13 7.10
CA ASN A 15 -28.86 9.94 8.28
C ASN A 15 -27.38 9.89 7.88
N PRO A 16 -26.81 10.99 7.35
CA PRO A 16 -25.48 10.98 6.76
C PRO A 16 -24.37 10.98 7.82
N TRP A 17 -24.71 11.22 9.10
CA TRP A 17 -23.73 11.41 10.17
C TRP A 17 -22.76 10.25 10.33
N ALA A 18 -23.21 9.00 10.20
CA ALA A 18 -22.32 7.84 10.29
C ALA A 18 -21.32 7.79 9.13
N LEU A 19 -21.78 8.03 7.89
CA LEU A 19 -20.92 8.06 6.70
C LEU A 19 -19.96 9.26 6.70
N ILE A 20 -20.45 10.44 7.08
CA ILE A 20 -19.63 11.64 7.23
C ILE A 20 -18.58 11.42 8.31
N ALA A 21 -18.95 10.86 9.46
CA ALA A 21 -18.02 10.54 10.53
C ALA A 21 -16.96 9.55 10.07
N MET A 22 -17.33 8.54 9.28
CA MET A 22 -16.39 7.59 8.68
C MET A 22 -15.41 8.24 7.69
N TYR A 23 -15.90 9.11 6.81
CA TYR A 23 -15.06 9.78 5.82
C TYR A 23 -14.11 10.77 6.52
N MET A 24 -14.65 11.52 7.48
CA MET A 24 -13.88 12.42 8.32
C MET A 24 -12.83 11.66 9.12
N LEU A 25 -13.19 10.52 9.73
CA LEU A 25 -12.26 9.65 10.44
C LEU A 25 -11.14 9.17 9.52
N THR A 26 -11.46 8.76 8.29
CA THR A 26 -10.47 8.34 7.28
C THR A 26 -9.48 9.46 7.00
N ILE A 27 -9.99 10.67 6.72
CA ILE A 27 -9.16 11.84 6.40
C ILE A 27 -8.30 12.22 7.61
N VAL A 28 -8.88 12.28 8.81
CA VAL A 28 -8.18 12.64 10.04
C VAL A 28 -7.11 11.61 10.38
N PHE A 29 -7.40 10.31 10.32
CA PHE A 29 -6.38 9.28 10.57
C PHE A 29 -5.25 9.34 9.54
N THR A 30 -5.60 9.47 8.26
CA THR A 30 -4.62 9.57 7.19
C THR A 30 -3.74 10.80 7.34
N LEU A 31 -4.32 11.93 7.75
CA LEU A 31 -3.56 13.16 8.00
C LEU A 31 -2.70 13.06 9.26
N LEU A 32 -3.25 12.54 10.35
CA LEU A 32 -2.52 12.39 11.61
C LEU A 32 -1.32 11.46 11.44
N LEU A 33 -1.54 10.29 10.85
CA LEU A 33 -0.47 9.30 10.62
C LEU A 33 0.42 9.66 9.43
N GLY A 34 -0.06 10.50 8.52
CA GLY A 34 0.73 10.99 7.38
C GLY A 34 1.67 12.13 7.76
N GLN A 35 1.34 12.86 8.83
CA GLN A 35 2.21 13.85 9.47
C GLN A 35 3.09 13.27 10.59
N THR A 36 2.76 12.06 11.06
CA THR A 36 3.62 11.39 12.04
C THR A 36 4.81 10.86 11.28
N ASP A 37 5.89 11.64 11.29
CA ASP A 37 7.24 11.18 10.98
C ASP A 37 7.56 10.04 11.96
N PHE A 38 7.19 8.80 11.61
CA PHE A 38 7.67 7.62 12.32
C PHE A 38 9.19 7.50 12.20
N SER A 39 9.80 8.25 11.27
CA SER A 39 11.17 8.68 11.36
C SER A 39 11.31 9.72 12.49
N GLN A 40 11.55 9.25 13.72
CA GLN A 40 12.74 9.83 14.36
C GLN A 40 13.83 9.58 13.34
N ALA A 41 14.26 10.63 12.64
CA ALA A 41 15.08 10.49 11.45
C ALA A 41 16.13 9.44 11.76
N ILE A 42 16.06 8.30 11.07
CA ILE A 42 16.95 7.19 11.36
C ILE A 42 18.32 7.79 11.06
N ARG A 43 19.04 8.11 12.13
CA ARG A 43 20.31 8.79 12.03
C ARG A 43 21.28 7.75 11.55
N VAL A 44 21.59 7.81 10.26
CA VAL A 44 22.50 6.86 9.64
C VAL A 44 23.84 7.55 9.43
N PRO A 45 24.87 7.21 10.22
CA PRO A 45 26.22 7.66 9.97
C PRO A 45 26.70 7.11 8.63
N VAL A 46 27.14 8.02 7.78
CA VAL A 46 27.72 7.73 6.45
C VAL A 46 29.22 7.99 6.51
N TYR A 47 30.01 7.03 6.02
CA TYR A 47 31.44 7.21 5.79
C TYR A 47 31.86 6.65 4.43
N SER A 48 32.93 7.21 3.87
CA SER A 48 33.59 6.71 2.65
C SER A 48 35.10 6.85 2.84
N GLU A 49 35.85 5.82 2.44
CA GLU A 49 37.32 5.84 2.43
C GLU A 49 37.90 6.23 1.05
N GLU A 50 37.06 6.21 0.00
CA GLU A 50 37.47 6.37 -1.40
C GLU A 50 37.12 7.75 -1.98
N MET A 51 36.05 8.39 -1.47
CA MET A 51 35.56 9.67 -1.98
C MET A 51 36.22 10.89 -1.30
N SER A 52 36.39 11.97 -2.06
CA SER A 52 36.76 13.28 -1.50
C SER A 52 35.70 13.77 -0.52
N GLN A 53 36.13 14.49 0.53
CA GLN A 53 35.23 15.05 1.54
C GLN A 53 34.08 15.88 0.94
N SER A 54 34.32 16.55 -0.19
CA SER A 54 33.30 17.34 -0.91
C SER A 54 32.26 16.47 -1.63
N GLN A 55 32.61 15.28 -2.08
CA GLN A 55 31.72 14.36 -2.80
C GLN A 55 30.81 13.61 -1.82
N VAL A 56 31.30 13.31 -0.62
CA VAL A 56 30.49 12.72 0.46
C VAL A 56 29.45 13.72 0.95
N ASP A 57 29.83 14.99 1.13
CA ASP A 57 28.89 16.03 1.58
C ASP A 57 27.80 16.27 0.50
N GLU A 58 28.16 16.26 -0.79
CA GLU A 58 27.19 16.34 -1.91
C GLU A 58 26.25 15.13 -1.98
N ALA A 59 26.77 13.92 -1.82
CA ALA A 59 25.96 12.70 -1.76
C ALA A 59 25.01 12.70 -0.54
N VAL A 60 25.48 13.16 0.63
CA VAL A 60 24.66 13.30 1.84
C VAL A 60 23.56 14.34 1.64
N ASP A 61 23.86 15.49 1.02
CA ASP A 61 22.87 16.52 0.72
C ASP A 61 21.79 16.02 -0.27
N LEU A 62 22.18 15.23 -1.26
CA LEU A 62 21.25 14.60 -2.21
C LEU A 62 20.42 13.48 -1.56
N LEU A 63 21.03 12.64 -0.72
CA LEU A 63 20.35 11.59 0.04
C LEU A 63 19.31 12.18 1.02
N ASN A 64 19.61 13.33 1.63
CA ASN A 64 18.72 14.03 2.55
C ASN A 64 17.56 14.79 1.88
N GLN A 65 17.47 14.79 0.53
CA GLN A 65 16.29 15.33 -0.16
C GLN A 65 15.05 14.44 0.01
N ASP A 66 15.25 13.14 0.26
CA ASP A 66 14.18 12.18 0.54
C ASP A 66 13.97 12.15 2.07
N GLN A 67 13.03 12.97 2.59
CA GLN A 67 12.85 13.33 4.01
C GLN A 67 12.61 12.17 5.00
N SER A 68 12.72 10.92 4.57
CA SER A 68 12.49 9.70 5.35
C SER A 68 13.67 9.26 6.24
N VAL A 69 14.92 9.67 5.92
CA VAL A 69 16.16 9.27 6.62
C VAL A 69 17.09 10.48 6.76
N GLU A 70 17.73 10.67 7.93
CA GLU A 70 18.74 11.73 8.15
C GLU A 70 20.13 11.09 8.09
N PHE A 71 20.79 11.23 6.94
CA PHE A 71 22.18 10.84 6.76
C PHE A 71 23.08 11.94 7.31
N TYR A 72 24.04 11.58 8.15
CA TYR A 72 25.03 12.51 8.68
C TYR A 72 26.41 11.89 8.60
N ARG A 73 27.41 12.72 8.28
CA ARG A 73 28.77 12.25 8.07
C ARG A 73 29.47 11.94 9.40
N VAL A 74 30.24 10.86 9.43
CA VAL A 74 31.13 10.49 10.54
C VAL A 74 32.49 10.03 9.97
N GLU A 75 33.59 10.34 10.66
CA GLU A 75 34.92 9.85 10.27
C GLU A 75 35.09 8.35 10.58
N SER A 76 35.85 7.63 9.75
CA SER A 76 35.99 6.16 9.76
C SER A 76 36.45 5.59 11.12
N GLU A 77 37.23 6.34 11.88
CA GLU A 77 37.74 5.95 13.21
C GLU A 77 36.66 6.04 14.32
N ASP A 78 35.65 6.89 14.15
CA ASP A 78 34.56 7.07 15.10
C ASP A 78 33.40 6.08 14.88
N VAL A 79 33.22 5.57 13.66
CA VAL A 79 32.15 4.62 13.32
C VAL A 79 32.25 3.34 14.18
N GLN A 80 33.45 2.78 14.36
CA GLN A 80 33.63 1.60 15.22
C GLN A 80 33.34 1.88 16.69
N ASN A 81 33.64 3.09 17.19
CA ASN A 81 33.32 3.50 18.57
C ASN A 81 31.82 3.70 18.78
N ILE A 82 31.11 4.26 17.79
CA ILE A 82 29.68 4.50 17.86
C ILE A 82 28.90 3.18 17.73
N ILE A 83 29.35 2.27 16.85
CA ILE A 83 28.81 0.90 16.71
C ILE A 83 29.04 0.10 18.01
N ASN A 84 30.28 0.11 18.55
CA ASN A 84 30.60 -0.61 19.80
C ASN A 84 29.86 -0.05 21.02
N ARG A 85 29.51 1.24 21.03
CA ARG A 85 28.70 1.87 22.08
C ARG A 85 27.19 1.68 21.91
N GLN A 86 26.73 1.00 20.85
CA GLN A 86 25.32 0.75 20.52
C GLN A 86 24.46 2.02 20.38
N LEU A 87 25.05 3.12 19.88
CA LEU A 87 24.39 4.42 19.85
C LEU A 87 23.60 4.70 18.54
N VAL A 88 23.63 3.80 17.57
CA VAL A 88 22.97 3.99 16.26
C VAL A 88 22.33 2.73 15.71
N ALA A 89 21.32 2.97 14.89
CA ALA A 89 20.42 1.99 14.29
C ALA A 89 21.05 1.21 13.13
N ALA A 90 21.94 1.81 12.33
CA ALA A 90 22.70 1.22 11.23
C ALA A 90 23.85 2.18 10.83
N ALA A 91 24.95 1.71 10.26
CA ALA A 91 25.99 2.56 9.64
C ALA A 91 26.17 2.20 8.17
N VAL A 92 26.40 3.19 7.31
CA VAL A 92 26.53 2.97 5.85
C VAL A 92 27.92 3.37 5.39
N HIS A 93 28.57 2.43 4.71
CA HIS A 93 29.80 2.66 3.97
C HIS A 93 29.42 2.93 2.51
N LEU A 94 29.68 4.15 2.03
CA LEU A 94 29.49 4.52 0.62
C LEU A 94 30.80 4.38 -0.15
N GLN A 95 30.77 3.66 -1.26
CA GLN A 95 31.83 3.54 -2.26
C GLN A 95 31.32 4.10 -3.59
N GLU A 96 32.20 4.40 -4.55
CA GLU A 96 31.81 5.06 -5.82
C GLU A 96 30.69 4.33 -6.58
N HIS A 97 30.56 3.01 -6.44
CA HIS A 97 29.57 2.18 -7.16
C HIS A 97 28.86 1.13 -6.28
N ARG A 98 29.01 1.19 -4.94
CA ARG A 98 28.47 0.18 -4.01
C ARG A 98 28.26 0.79 -2.61
N PHE A 99 27.35 0.20 -1.83
CA PHE A 99 27.21 0.52 -0.42
C PHE A 99 27.27 -0.74 0.45
N ASP A 100 27.88 -0.65 1.63
CA ASP A 100 27.84 -1.69 2.66
C ASP A 100 27.11 -1.16 3.90
N ILE A 101 26.11 -1.89 4.40
CA ILE A 101 25.41 -1.54 5.64
C ILE A 101 25.98 -2.36 6.80
N TYR A 102 26.63 -1.69 7.75
CA TYR A 102 27.14 -2.30 8.96
C TYR A 102 26.10 -2.28 10.08
N GLN A 103 25.74 -3.49 10.50
CA GLN A 103 24.98 -3.91 11.69
C GLN A 103 23.85 -2.97 12.12
N ALA A 104 22.62 -3.39 11.84
CA ALA A 104 21.43 -2.69 12.29
C ALA A 104 20.64 -3.44 13.37
N ARG A 105 19.98 -2.67 14.25
CA ARG A 105 19.23 -3.21 15.39
C ARG A 105 17.86 -3.78 15.00
N ASN A 106 17.25 -3.25 13.94
CA ASN A 106 15.90 -3.58 13.49
C ASN A 106 15.84 -3.78 11.97
N ALA A 107 15.30 -4.91 11.51
CA ALA A 107 15.12 -5.21 10.08
C ALA A 107 14.20 -4.20 9.36
N PHE A 108 13.26 -3.60 10.10
CA PHE A 108 12.37 -2.55 9.60
C PHE A 108 13.13 -1.28 9.18
N GLU A 109 14.08 -0.85 10.01
CA GLU A 109 14.90 0.34 9.77
C GLU A 109 15.88 0.10 8.61
N ILE A 110 16.44 -1.12 8.48
CA ILE A 110 17.30 -1.50 7.36
C ILE A 110 16.58 -1.35 6.03
N GLY A 111 15.37 -1.90 5.89
CA GLY A 111 14.66 -1.88 4.60
C GLY A 111 14.35 -0.46 4.13
N ILE A 112 14.02 0.45 5.05
CA ILE A 112 13.78 1.87 4.71
C ILE A 112 15.07 2.54 4.26
N VAL A 113 16.18 2.32 4.97
CA VAL A 113 17.50 2.86 4.61
C VAL A 113 17.97 2.32 3.27
N GLU A 114 17.77 1.02 3.01
CA GLU A 114 18.09 0.36 1.75
C GLU A 114 17.29 0.94 0.57
N SER A 115 15.98 1.17 0.75
CA SER A 115 15.13 1.83 -0.27
C SER A 115 15.60 3.26 -0.57
N ALA A 116 15.95 4.04 0.46
CA ALA A 116 16.44 5.41 0.29
C ALA A 116 17.77 5.46 -0.47
N ILE A 117 18.71 4.58 -0.13
CA ILE A 117 20.01 4.49 -0.81
C ILE A 117 19.84 3.99 -2.26
N SER A 118 18.99 3.01 -2.48
CA SER A 118 18.71 2.48 -3.83
C SER A 118 18.02 3.53 -4.73
N SER A 119 17.14 4.36 -4.16
CA SER A 119 16.53 5.52 -4.83
C SER A 119 17.57 6.56 -5.25
N TYR A 120 18.61 6.78 -4.45
CA TYR A 120 19.72 7.68 -4.80
C TYR A 120 20.56 7.13 -5.95
N TYR A 121 21.06 5.89 -5.83
CA TYR A 121 21.90 5.30 -6.88
C TYR A 121 21.17 5.14 -8.22
N SER A 122 19.87 4.85 -8.21
CA SER A 122 19.07 4.80 -9.44
C SER A 122 18.91 6.16 -10.11
N LYS A 123 18.82 7.26 -9.34
CA LYS A 123 18.79 8.63 -9.89
C LYS A 123 20.15 9.05 -10.44
N GLU A 124 21.23 8.79 -9.72
CA GLU A 124 22.61 9.04 -10.18
C GLU A 124 22.92 8.27 -11.47
N GLY A 125 22.61 6.97 -11.50
CA GLY A 125 22.79 6.12 -12.68
C GLY A 125 22.02 6.66 -13.89
N PHE A 126 20.78 7.13 -13.70
CA PHE A 126 19.99 7.74 -14.76
C PHE A 126 20.54 9.08 -15.26
N VAL A 127 21.07 9.91 -14.36
CA VAL A 127 21.72 11.19 -14.71
C VAL A 127 23.00 10.95 -15.50
N GLN A 128 23.76 9.92 -15.13
CA GLN A 128 24.98 9.56 -15.82
C GLN A 128 24.70 8.89 -17.17
N GLU A 129 23.67 8.05 -17.26
CA GLU A 129 23.21 7.46 -18.52
C GLU A 129 22.64 8.54 -19.47
N ALA A 130 21.92 9.54 -18.95
CA ALA A 130 21.47 10.70 -19.73
C ALA A 130 22.64 11.60 -20.18
N ALA A 131 23.63 11.82 -19.32
CA ALA A 131 24.84 12.59 -19.65
C ALA A 131 25.75 11.87 -20.66
N LEU A 132 25.82 10.53 -20.60
CA LEU A 132 26.56 9.70 -21.54
C LEU A 132 25.83 9.54 -22.88
N ALA A 133 24.49 9.46 -22.88
CA ALA A 133 23.67 9.45 -24.09
C ALA A 133 23.72 10.78 -24.87
N GLU A 134 23.98 11.90 -24.20
CA GLU A 134 24.28 13.18 -24.84
C GLU A 134 25.72 13.27 -25.38
N ALA A 135 26.65 12.43 -24.89
CA ALA A 135 28.08 12.60 -25.11
C ALA A 135 28.77 11.56 -26.03
N GLY A 136 28.11 10.49 -26.51
CA GLY A 136 28.81 9.49 -27.34
C GLY A 136 27.95 8.49 -28.12
N GLU A 137 28.53 7.94 -29.20
CA GLU A 137 27.87 6.99 -30.12
C GLU A 137 27.53 5.63 -29.47
N PRO A 138 26.43 4.96 -29.88
CA PRO A 138 25.81 3.85 -29.15
C PRO A 138 26.61 2.54 -29.02
N ASN A 139 27.79 2.42 -29.64
CA ASN A 139 28.51 1.15 -29.77
C ASN A 139 29.63 0.92 -28.73
N GLU A 140 30.05 1.93 -27.96
CA GLU A 140 31.07 1.75 -26.91
C GLU A 140 30.48 1.33 -25.55
N LEU A 141 29.18 1.61 -25.32
CA LEU A 141 28.44 1.28 -24.09
C LEU A 141 28.40 -0.22 -23.79
N ARG A 142 28.39 -1.06 -24.82
CA ARG A 142 28.26 -2.52 -24.68
C ARG A 142 29.53 -3.21 -24.18
N ASN A 143 30.71 -2.62 -24.42
CA ASN A 143 31.98 -3.24 -24.05
C ASN A 143 32.38 -2.97 -22.59
N ILE A 144 31.85 -1.91 -21.97
CA ILE A 144 32.13 -1.60 -20.56
C ILE A 144 31.30 -2.54 -19.66
N ILE A 145 30.03 -2.77 -20.02
CA ILE A 145 29.11 -3.67 -19.30
C ILE A 145 29.55 -5.14 -19.40
N GLU A 146 30.11 -5.58 -20.53
CA GLU A 146 30.58 -6.96 -20.71
C GLU A 146 31.94 -7.26 -20.03
N SER A 147 32.69 -6.23 -19.58
CA SER A 147 34.07 -6.38 -19.10
C SER A 147 34.23 -6.65 -17.59
N ASP A 148 33.22 -6.39 -16.77
CA ASP A 148 33.29 -6.57 -15.31
C ASP A 148 32.68 -7.90 -14.84
N ASN A 149 33.05 -8.98 -15.53
CA ASN A 149 32.74 -10.35 -15.13
C ASN A 149 33.99 -10.98 -14.47
N GLY A 150 34.28 -10.58 -13.22
CA GLY A 150 35.50 -10.95 -12.50
C GLY A 150 35.26 -11.41 -11.05
N SER A 151 35.28 -12.72 -10.84
CA SER A 151 35.12 -13.40 -9.55
C SER A 151 36.14 -13.00 -8.46
N TYR A 152 35.65 -12.74 -7.24
CA TYR A 152 36.40 -12.93 -5.99
C TYR A 152 35.48 -13.53 -4.90
N PRO A 153 35.90 -14.61 -4.22
CA PRO A 153 35.11 -15.20 -3.14
C PRO A 153 35.49 -14.52 -1.82
N VAL A 154 34.59 -13.72 -1.26
CA VAL A 154 34.73 -13.24 0.13
C VAL A 154 33.38 -13.37 0.83
N SER A 155 33.29 -14.34 1.73
CA SER A 155 32.14 -14.56 2.58
C SER A 155 32.06 -13.48 3.67
N THR A 156 31.26 -12.45 3.42
CA THR A 156 30.63 -11.59 4.44
C THR A 156 29.48 -10.86 3.77
N SER A 157 28.28 -11.47 3.80
CA SER A 157 26.97 -10.87 3.51
C SER A 157 26.90 -9.74 2.47
N SER A 158 27.65 -9.85 1.37
CA SER A 158 27.50 -8.97 0.22
C SER A 158 26.27 -9.47 -0.53
N PHE A 159 25.12 -8.85 -0.24
CA PHE A 159 23.96 -8.99 -1.10
C PHE A 159 24.35 -8.38 -2.44
N THR A 160 24.55 -9.25 -3.42
CA THR A 160 24.67 -8.87 -4.82
C THR A 160 23.35 -8.18 -5.17
N ILE A 161 23.42 -6.99 -5.76
CA ILE A 161 22.27 -6.32 -6.34
C ILE A 161 21.72 -7.26 -7.42
N GLU A 162 20.75 -8.08 -7.06
CA GLU A 162 19.85 -8.67 -8.05
C GLU A 162 19.00 -7.52 -8.58
N GLU A 163 18.99 -7.32 -9.90
CA GLU A 163 18.31 -6.26 -10.66
C GLU A 163 16.80 -6.07 -10.36
N ASP A 164 16.21 -6.84 -9.44
CA ASP A 164 14.77 -6.97 -9.22
C ASP A 164 14.26 -6.37 -7.89
N THR A 165 15.13 -5.76 -7.05
CA THR A 165 14.75 -5.31 -5.68
C THR A 165 14.72 -3.80 -5.45
N ASN A 166 14.58 -2.97 -6.50
CA ASN A 166 14.42 -1.52 -6.33
C ASN A 166 12.97 -1.14 -6.00
N TRP A 167 12.60 -1.22 -4.73
CA TRP A 167 11.32 -0.70 -4.23
C TRP A 167 11.49 0.74 -3.74
N ILE A 168 10.53 1.61 -4.08
CA ILE A 168 10.53 3.04 -3.75
C ILE A 168 9.57 3.22 -2.58
N TYR A 169 10.06 3.84 -1.52
CA TYR A 169 9.25 4.14 -0.36
C TYR A 169 8.89 5.62 -0.28
N ASP A 170 7.58 5.89 -0.25
CA ASP A 170 7.05 7.22 0.02
C ASP A 170 6.05 7.08 1.19
N GLN A 171 6.47 7.50 2.37
CA GLN A 171 5.70 7.35 3.63
C GLN A 171 4.32 8.00 3.51
N SER A 172 4.23 9.15 2.87
CA SER A 172 2.98 9.89 2.76
C SER A 172 1.99 9.16 1.85
N LEU A 173 2.43 8.75 0.66
CA LEU A 173 1.59 7.98 -0.26
C LEU A 173 1.23 6.61 0.34
N GLN A 174 2.16 5.96 1.02
CA GLN A 174 1.92 4.71 1.77
C GLN A 174 0.77 4.88 2.77
N THR A 175 0.82 5.92 3.61
CA THR A 175 -0.24 6.18 4.60
C THR A 175 -1.57 6.51 3.90
N ILE A 176 -1.55 7.36 2.86
CA ILE A 176 -2.76 7.72 2.10
C ILE A 176 -3.42 6.49 1.51
N PHE A 177 -2.65 5.63 0.84
CA PHE A 177 -3.17 4.41 0.23
C PHE A 177 -3.65 3.43 1.31
N GLY A 178 -2.78 3.10 2.26
CA GLY A 178 -3.04 2.06 3.26
C GLY A 178 -4.27 2.36 4.10
N PHE A 179 -4.36 3.56 4.68
CA PHE A 179 -5.50 3.92 5.53
C PHE A 179 -6.78 4.13 4.72
N THR A 180 -6.69 4.65 3.50
CA THR A 180 -7.88 4.75 2.63
C THR A 180 -8.45 3.36 2.34
N LEU A 181 -7.61 2.41 1.90
CA LEU A 181 -8.03 1.04 1.63
C LEU A 181 -8.60 0.37 2.89
N PHE A 182 -7.96 0.54 4.04
CA PHE A 182 -8.43 0.02 5.32
C PHE A 182 -9.81 0.55 5.71
N PHE A 183 -10.03 1.87 5.72
CA PHE A 183 -11.31 2.46 6.12
C PHE A 183 -12.44 2.18 5.12
N VAL A 184 -12.12 1.96 3.84
CA VAL A 184 -13.12 1.55 2.85
C VAL A 184 -13.77 0.21 3.20
N ILE A 185 -13.05 -0.71 3.86
CA ILE A 185 -13.63 -1.96 4.37
C ILE A 185 -14.80 -1.67 5.31
N TYR A 186 -14.62 -0.71 6.23
CA TYR A 186 -15.66 -0.32 7.17
C TYR A 186 -16.85 0.36 6.47
N THR A 187 -16.60 1.20 5.48
CA THR A 187 -17.67 1.93 4.76
C THR A 187 -18.54 0.99 3.97
N ILE A 188 -17.91 0.05 3.27
CA ILE A 188 -18.62 -0.99 2.54
C ILE A 188 -19.38 -1.88 3.51
N THR A 189 -18.77 -2.22 4.65
CA THR A 189 -19.42 -3.05 5.67
C THR A 189 -20.61 -2.35 6.33
N PHE A 190 -20.58 -1.03 6.47
CA PHE A 190 -21.75 -0.26 6.93
C PHE A 190 -22.99 -0.50 6.06
N SER A 191 -22.82 -0.68 4.74
CA SER A 191 -23.94 -1.04 3.87
C SER A 191 -24.51 -2.44 4.18
N ILE A 192 -23.69 -3.37 4.68
CA ILE A 192 -24.10 -4.72 5.08
C ILE A 192 -24.92 -4.69 6.37
N THR A 193 -24.58 -3.80 7.30
CA THR A 193 -25.34 -3.64 8.56
C THR A 193 -26.82 -3.43 8.26
N SER A 194 -27.14 -2.62 7.25
CA SER A 194 -28.53 -2.41 6.81
C SER A 194 -29.23 -3.70 6.36
N ILE A 195 -28.50 -4.63 5.73
CA ILE A 195 -29.04 -5.94 5.31
C ILE A 195 -29.34 -6.80 6.53
N ILE A 196 -28.43 -6.84 7.50
CA ILE A 196 -28.59 -7.61 8.73
C ILE A 196 -29.75 -7.06 9.58
N GLU A 197 -29.90 -5.74 9.65
CA GLU A 197 -31.03 -5.06 10.29
C GLU A 197 -32.35 -5.37 9.59
N GLN A 198 -32.39 -5.32 8.25
CA GLN A 198 -33.58 -5.66 7.48
C GLN A 198 -34.01 -7.11 7.70
N LYS A 199 -33.06 -8.04 7.85
CA LYS A 199 -33.32 -9.44 8.21
C LYS A 199 -33.89 -9.55 9.62
N GLN A 200 -33.27 -8.90 10.60
CA GLN A 200 -33.74 -8.95 11.99
C GLN A 200 -35.13 -8.33 12.18
N ASN A 201 -35.44 -7.26 11.46
CA ASN A 201 -36.71 -6.55 11.55
C ASN A 201 -37.83 -7.19 10.71
N GLY A 202 -37.60 -8.34 10.07
CA GLY A 202 -38.57 -9.03 9.20
C GLY A 202 -38.93 -8.27 7.92
N VAL A 203 -38.17 -7.22 7.59
CA VAL A 203 -38.35 -6.45 6.34
C VAL A 203 -37.88 -7.29 5.15
N TRP A 204 -36.85 -8.10 5.36
CA TRP A 204 -36.30 -9.00 4.34
C TRP A 204 -37.35 -9.99 3.81
N ASP A 205 -38.17 -10.57 4.68
CA ASP A 205 -39.23 -11.52 4.29
C ASP A 205 -40.30 -10.84 3.42
N ARG A 206 -40.63 -9.58 3.74
CA ARG A 206 -41.56 -8.78 2.92
C ARG A 206 -40.96 -8.38 1.58
N LEU A 207 -39.65 -8.11 1.54
CA LEU A 207 -38.93 -7.80 0.30
C LEU A 207 -38.86 -9.00 -0.64
N ILE A 208 -38.65 -10.21 -0.10
CA ILE A 208 -38.67 -11.46 -0.88
C ILE A 208 -40.07 -11.75 -1.46
N LEU A 209 -41.14 -11.39 -0.75
CA LEU A 209 -42.53 -11.53 -1.21
C LEU A 209 -42.97 -10.44 -2.19
N SER A 210 -42.17 -9.39 -2.38
CA SER A 210 -42.43 -8.34 -3.35
C SER A 210 -42.19 -8.83 -4.79
N PRO A 211 -42.77 -8.19 -5.83
CA PRO A 211 -42.52 -8.54 -7.22
C PRO A 211 -41.07 -8.24 -7.68
N ALA A 212 -40.20 -7.73 -6.79
CA ALA A 212 -38.80 -7.54 -7.09
C ALA A 212 -38.06 -8.89 -7.09
N SER A 213 -37.27 -9.17 -8.13
CA SER A 213 -36.45 -10.37 -8.15
C SER A 213 -35.43 -10.34 -7.01
N LYS A 214 -35.17 -11.48 -6.36
CA LYS A 214 -34.13 -11.62 -5.33
C LYS A 214 -32.77 -11.11 -5.82
N THR A 215 -32.42 -11.43 -7.08
CA THR A 215 -31.23 -10.91 -7.75
C THR A 215 -31.18 -9.38 -7.78
N SER A 216 -32.30 -8.71 -8.03
CA SER A 216 -32.36 -7.24 -8.01
C SER A 216 -32.10 -6.66 -6.62
N ILE A 217 -32.41 -7.37 -5.54
CA ILE A 217 -32.15 -6.92 -4.16
C ILE A 217 -30.66 -7.02 -3.85
N TYR A 218 -30.04 -8.16 -4.16
CA TYR A 218 -28.60 -8.35 -3.96
C TYR A 218 -27.77 -7.40 -4.83
N THR A 219 -28.04 -7.32 -6.14
CA THR A 219 -27.32 -6.41 -7.04
C THR A 219 -27.51 -4.94 -6.66
N GLY A 220 -28.68 -4.57 -6.12
CA GLY A 220 -28.91 -3.21 -5.61
C GLY A 220 -28.00 -2.85 -4.43
N ASN A 221 -27.91 -3.73 -3.43
CA ASN A 221 -27.02 -3.55 -2.28
C ASN A 221 -25.55 -3.56 -2.70
N LEU A 222 -25.18 -4.45 -3.62
CA LEU A 222 -23.82 -4.54 -4.17
C LEU A 222 -23.38 -3.26 -4.86
N VAL A 223 -24.19 -2.74 -5.78
CA VAL A 223 -23.91 -1.49 -6.49
C VAL A 223 -23.85 -0.33 -5.49
N PHE A 224 -24.74 -0.33 -4.49
CA PHE A 224 -24.74 0.70 -3.46
C PHE A 224 -23.44 0.68 -2.61
N GLY A 225 -23.04 -0.48 -2.09
CA GLY A 225 -21.79 -0.65 -1.35
C GLY A 225 -20.56 -0.29 -2.18
N PHE A 226 -20.54 -0.70 -3.46
CA PHE A 226 -19.49 -0.33 -4.40
C PHE A 226 -19.37 1.18 -4.57
N LEU A 227 -20.50 1.86 -4.80
CA LEU A 227 -20.50 3.31 -4.97
C LEU A 227 -20.06 4.03 -3.71
N LEU A 228 -20.48 3.59 -2.51
CA LEU A 228 -20.02 4.19 -1.26
C LEU A 228 -18.50 4.07 -1.10
N GLY A 229 -17.95 2.86 -1.23
CA GLY A 229 -16.51 2.65 -1.09
C GLY A 229 -15.70 3.37 -2.17
N TYR A 230 -16.13 3.29 -3.43
CA TYR A 230 -15.44 3.94 -4.53
C TYR A 230 -15.45 5.47 -4.38
N VAL A 231 -16.60 6.07 -4.07
CA VAL A 231 -16.72 7.52 -3.84
C VAL A 231 -15.87 7.96 -2.65
N GLN A 232 -15.77 7.17 -1.59
CA GLN A 232 -14.86 7.48 -0.48
C GLN A 232 -13.41 7.57 -0.95
N ILE A 233 -12.92 6.58 -1.72
CA ILE A 233 -11.55 6.62 -2.27
C ILE A 233 -11.34 7.87 -3.11
N LEU A 234 -12.28 8.18 -4.02
CA LEU A 234 -12.21 9.36 -4.87
C LEU A 234 -12.12 10.65 -4.05
N ILE A 235 -12.99 10.80 -3.05
CA ILE A 235 -13.02 11.99 -2.20
C ILE A 235 -11.70 12.13 -1.45
N VAL A 236 -11.20 11.05 -0.84
CA VAL A 236 -9.96 11.09 -0.07
C VAL A 236 -8.80 11.46 -0.98
N PHE A 237 -8.61 10.77 -2.10
CA PHE A 237 -7.49 11.04 -3.01
C PHE A 237 -7.56 12.44 -3.62
N LEU A 238 -8.75 12.91 -4.05
CA LEU A 238 -8.91 14.27 -4.56
C LEU A 238 -8.61 15.31 -3.48
N LEU A 239 -9.04 15.09 -2.25
CA LEU A 239 -8.81 16.00 -1.15
C LEU A 239 -7.31 16.08 -0.81
N PHE A 240 -6.61 14.94 -0.75
CA PHE A 240 -5.17 14.93 -0.51
C PHE A 240 -4.37 15.53 -1.68
N ALA A 241 -4.78 15.31 -2.93
CA ALA A 241 -4.14 15.91 -4.10
C ALA A 241 -4.37 17.43 -4.21
N SER A 242 -5.57 17.92 -3.87
CA SER A 242 -5.94 19.34 -4.07
C SER A 242 -5.76 20.22 -2.83
N LEU A 243 -6.30 19.79 -1.68
CA LEU A 243 -6.31 20.61 -0.46
C LEU A 243 -4.99 20.50 0.30
N PHE A 244 -4.42 19.29 0.36
CA PHE A 244 -3.15 19.03 1.05
C PHE A 244 -1.94 19.03 0.11
N GLN A 245 -2.15 19.22 -1.20
CA GLN A 245 -1.10 19.35 -2.22
C GLN A 245 -0.10 18.18 -2.24
N TYR A 246 -0.56 16.96 -1.92
CA TYR A 246 0.28 15.76 -2.06
C TYR A 246 0.53 15.43 -3.54
N ASP A 247 1.78 15.10 -3.85
CA ASP A 247 2.16 14.69 -5.20
C ASP A 247 1.93 13.19 -5.41
N PHE A 248 0.97 12.86 -6.28
CA PHE A 248 0.70 11.49 -6.74
C PHE A 248 1.57 11.11 -7.94
N ARG A 249 2.59 11.90 -8.27
CA ARG A 249 3.59 11.66 -9.34
C ARG A 249 2.95 11.42 -10.70
N GLY A 250 1.87 12.15 -10.99
CA GLY A 250 1.07 12.00 -12.22
C GLY A 250 0.13 10.79 -12.26
N GLY A 251 0.21 9.88 -11.29
CA GLY A 251 -0.54 8.61 -11.25
C GLY A 251 -1.99 8.70 -10.75
N LEU A 252 -2.44 9.86 -10.26
CA LEU A 252 -3.75 10.03 -9.60
C LEU A 252 -4.93 9.48 -10.41
N TRP A 253 -4.97 9.75 -11.72
CA TRP A 253 -6.07 9.31 -12.58
C TRP A 253 -6.05 7.80 -12.82
N ILE A 254 -4.87 7.21 -12.90
CA ILE A 254 -4.69 5.77 -13.02
C ILE A 254 -5.11 5.10 -11.71
N SER A 255 -4.79 5.71 -10.56
CA SER A 255 -5.23 5.25 -9.24
C SER A 255 -6.75 5.05 -9.16
N PHE A 256 -7.56 5.92 -9.79
CA PHE A 256 -9.02 5.75 -9.82
C PHE A 256 -9.49 4.52 -10.59
N ILE A 257 -8.77 4.12 -11.63
CA ILE A 257 -9.13 2.96 -12.43
C ILE A 257 -8.70 1.68 -11.71
N VAL A 258 -7.47 1.65 -11.18
CA VAL A 258 -6.88 0.43 -10.60
C VAL A 258 -7.49 0.06 -9.24
N VAL A 259 -8.19 0.96 -8.54
CA VAL A 259 -8.91 0.60 -7.30
C VAL A 259 -10.24 -0.10 -7.55
N ILE A 260 -10.76 -0.13 -8.79
CA ILE A 260 -12.06 -0.77 -9.11
C ILE A 260 -12.09 -2.27 -8.72
N PRO A 261 -11.09 -3.10 -9.09
CA PRO A 261 -11.03 -4.50 -8.66
C PRO A 261 -10.99 -4.65 -7.14
N TYR A 262 -10.27 -3.75 -6.44
CA TYR A 262 -10.19 -3.75 -4.99
C TYR A 262 -11.56 -3.51 -4.35
N VAL A 263 -12.26 -2.45 -4.77
CA VAL A 263 -13.61 -2.15 -4.23
C VAL A 263 -14.56 -3.31 -4.51
N PHE A 264 -14.50 -3.92 -5.69
CA PHE A 264 -15.29 -5.10 -6.01
C PHE A 264 -14.99 -6.29 -5.07
N ALA A 265 -13.70 -6.56 -4.80
CA ALA A 265 -13.29 -7.61 -3.88
C ALA A 265 -13.81 -7.37 -2.45
N ILE A 266 -13.72 -6.14 -1.94
CA ILE A 266 -14.19 -5.79 -0.60
C ILE A 266 -15.71 -5.82 -0.48
N VAL A 267 -16.44 -5.35 -1.50
CA VAL A 267 -17.91 -5.49 -1.55
C VAL A 267 -18.33 -6.96 -1.52
N SER A 268 -17.63 -7.80 -2.29
CA SER A 268 -17.91 -9.24 -2.35
C SER A 268 -17.56 -9.92 -1.02
N PHE A 269 -16.47 -9.53 -0.37
CA PHE A 269 -16.15 -9.94 0.98
C PHE A 269 -17.25 -9.52 1.98
N GLY A 270 -17.80 -8.33 1.80
CA GLY A 270 -18.97 -7.90 2.56
C GLY A 270 -20.19 -8.82 2.39
N VAL A 271 -20.48 -9.25 1.16
CA VAL A 271 -21.56 -10.22 0.92
C VAL A 271 -21.28 -11.56 1.58
N LEU A 272 -20.02 -12.04 1.55
CA LEU A 272 -19.61 -13.23 2.28
C LEU A 272 -19.90 -13.11 3.78
N LEU A 273 -19.51 -11.99 4.40
CA LEU A 273 -19.80 -11.72 5.80
C LEU A 273 -21.31 -11.68 6.08
N SER A 274 -22.12 -11.11 5.19
CA SER A 274 -23.59 -11.04 5.33
C SER A 274 -24.27 -12.43 5.33
N GLY A 275 -23.62 -13.44 4.76
CA GLY A 275 -24.06 -14.82 4.76
C GLY A 275 -23.63 -15.59 6.02
N LEU A 276 -22.46 -15.28 6.57
CA LEU A 276 -21.90 -15.94 7.76
C LEU A 276 -22.48 -15.37 9.05
N ILE A 277 -22.56 -14.05 9.16
CA ILE A 277 -22.88 -13.31 10.37
C ILE A 277 -24.39 -13.17 10.55
N THR A 278 -24.88 -13.38 11.78
CA THR A 278 -26.32 -13.33 12.09
C THR A 278 -26.74 -12.14 12.94
N SER A 279 -25.79 -11.46 13.59
CA SER A 279 -26.06 -10.34 14.50
C SER A 279 -25.14 -9.17 14.25
N ILE A 280 -25.64 -7.94 14.46
CA ILE A 280 -24.84 -6.72 14.42
C ILE A 280 -23.67 -6.80 15.41
N ARG A 281 -23.89 -7.38 16.60
CA ARG A 281 -22.82 -7.59 17.61
C ARG A 281 -21.67 -8.46 17.10
N GLN A 282 -21.95 -9.45 16.26
CA GLN A 282 -20.91 -10.26 15.64
C GLN A 282 -20.19 -9.48 14.54
N LEU A 283 -20.92 -8.69 13.76
CA LEU A 283 -20.34 -7.81 12.74
C LEU A 283 -19.35 -6.81 13.37
N ASP A 284 -19.77 -6.15 14.45
CA ASP A 284 -18.97 -5.16 15.19
C ASP A 284 -17.69 -5.75 15.80
N ALA A 285 -17.66 -7.07 16.05
CA ALA A 285 -16.46 -7.76 16.56
C ALA A 285 -15.57 -8.31 15.43
N ILE A 286 -16.18 -8.91 14.39
CA ILE A 286 -15.45 -9.62 13.33
C ILE A 286 -14.83 -8.66 12.33
N VAL A 287 -15.55 -7.60 11.95
CA VAL A 287 -15.10 -6.68 10.89
C VAL A 287 -13.83 -5.94 11.29
N PRO A 288 -13.71 -5.36 12.50
CA PRO A 288 -12.46 -4.73 12.91
C PRO A 288 -11.29 -5.70 12.95
N PHE A 289 -11.51 -6.90 13.46
CA PHE A 289 -10.47 -7.93 13.52
C PHE A 289 -9.95 -8.28 12.12
N LEU A 290 -10.84 -8.51 11.16
CA LEU A 290 -10.46 -8.84 9.78
C LEU A 290 -9.85 -7.65 9.05
N ALA A 291 -10.39 -6.44 9.23
CA ALA A 291 -9.84 -5.23 8.61
C ALA A 291 -8.42 -4.95 9.09
N VAL A 292 -8.16 -5.04 10.40
CA VAL A 292 -6.81 -4.86 10.97
C VAL A 292 -5.87 -5.96 10.49
N SER A 293 -6.33 -7.22 10.48
CA SER A 293 -5.52 -8.34 9.97
C SER A 293 -5.14 -8.15 8.50
N PHE A 294 -6.09 -7.74 7.66
CA PHE A 294 -5.82 -7.45 6.25
C PHE A 294 -4.90 -6.24 6.07
N ALA A 295 -5.02 -5.20 6.89
CA ALA A 295 -4.16 -4.02 6.80
C ALA A 295 -2.71 -4.32 7.22
N MET A 296 -2.53 -5.11 8.27
CA MET A 296 -1.22 -5.56 8.74
C MET A 296 -0.56 -6.51 7.73
N LEU A 297 -1.30 -7.51 7.25
CA LEU A 297 -0.77 -8.48 6.29
C LEU A 297 -0.56 -7.88 4.91
N GLY A 298 -1.45 -6.98 4.47
CA GLY A 298 -1.42 -6.39 3.14
C GLY A 298 -0.54 -5.16 3.00
N GLY A 299 0.24 -4.85 4.03
CA GLY A 299 1.18 -3.75 4.00
C GLY A 299 0.54 -2.38 3.89
N ALA A 300 -0.63 -2.15 4.51
CA ALA A 300 -1.21 -0.82 4.65
C ALA A 300 -0.57 -0.03 5.79
N PHE A 301 -0.24 -0.68 6.91
CA PHE A 301 0.35 -0.03 8.08
C PHE A 301 1.88 0.08 8.00
N TRP A 302 2.52 -0.81 7.24
CA TRP A 302 3.95 -0.78 6.95
C TRP A 302 4.19 -1.38 5.56
N PRO A 303 5.29 -1.02 4.88
CA PRO A 303 5.67 -1.67 3.62
C PRO A 303 5.81 -3.18 3.83
N ILE A 304 5.14 -3.98 3.00
CA ILE A 304 5.27 -5.44 3.08
C ILE A 304 6.68 -5.90 2.67
N GLU A 305 7.37 -5.06 1.90
CA GLU A 305 8.71 -5.27 1.37
C GLU A 305 9.78 -5.42 2.47
N ILE A 306 9.57 -4.84 3.66
CA ILE A 306 10.53 -4.95 4.79
C ILE A 306 10.31 -6.22 5.64
N VAL A 307 9.26 -6.99 5.37
CA VAL A 307 8.91 -8.15 6.19
C VAL A 307 9.78 -9.33 5.76
N SER A 308 10.74 -9.71 6.60
CA SER A 308 11.68 -10.82 6.33
C SER A 308 11.11 -12.22 6.59
N SER A 309 9.94 -12.33 7.23
CA SER A 309 9.33 -13.62 7.53
C SER A 309 8.55 -14.18 6.34
N ASN A 310 9.08 -15.25 5.73
CA ASN A 310 8.42 -15.98 4.64
C ASN A 310 6.98 -16.39 4.97
N ALA A 311 6.69 -16.74 6.23
CA ALA A 311 5.34 -17.12 6.63
C ALA A 311 4.34 -15.94 6.53
N ILE A 312 4.78 -14.73 6.89
CA ILE A 312 3.94 -13.52 6.81
C ILE A 312 3.77 -13.10 5.35
N LEU A 313 4.83 -13.21 4.53
CA LEU A 313 4.76 -12.95 3.09
C LEU A 313 3.80 -13.90 2.37
N VAL A 314 3.78 -15.19 2.73
CA VAL A 314 2.79 -16.12 2.17
C VAL A 314 1.36 -15.76 2.60
N LEU A 315 1.18 -15.31 3.84
CA LEU A 315 -0.12 -14.88 4.35
C LEU A 315 -0.59 -13.54 3.76
N SER A 316 0.32 -12.67 3.32
CA SER A 316 -0.04 -11.39 2.69
C SER A 316 -0.88 -11.60 1.44
N TYR A 317 -0.61 -12.64 0.65
CA TYR A 317 -1.37 -12.96 -0.56
C TYR A 317 -2.86 -13.25 -0.34
N VAL A 318 -3.28 -13.50 0.91
CA VAL A 318 -4.69 -13.67 1.28
C VAL A 318 -5.39 -12.32 1.44
N SER A 319 -4.66 -11.26 1.77
CA SER A 319 -5.22 -9.94 1.99
C SER A 319 -5.52 -9.22 0.67
N PRO A 320 -6.76 -8.75 0.44
CA PRO A 320 -7.06 -7.90 -0.72
C PRO A 320 -6.29 -6.57 -0.69
N ILE A 321 -5.87 -6.12 0.50
CA ILE A 321 -5.11 -4.87 0.66
C ILE A 321 -3.75 -4.98 -0.02
N THR A 322 -3.11 -6.15 -0.03
CA THR A 322 -1.80 -6.38 -0.69
C THR A 322 -1.83 -5.92 -2.14
N TYR A 323 -2.77 -6.47 -2.91
CA TYR A 323 -2.92 -6.15 -4.34
C TYR A 323 -3.42 -4.72 -4.56
N GLY A 324 -4.24 -4.20 -3.65
CA GLY A 324 -4.67 -2.80 -3.69
C GLY A 324 -3.50 -1.82 -3.51
N MET A 325 -2.63 -2.08 -2.53
CA MET A 325 -1.41 -1.31 -2.29
C MET A 325 -0.45 -1.43 -3.46
N GLU A 326 -0.22 -2.65 -3.95
CA GLU A 326 0.64 -2.92 -5.11
C GLU A 326 0.19 -2.14 -6.35
N MET A 327 -1.09 -2.18 -6.70
CA MET A 327 -1.62 -1.41 -7.83
C MET A 327 -1.53 0.11 -7.62
N LEU A 328 -1.71 0.60 -6.39
CA LEU A 328 -1.58 2.04 -6.12
C LEU A 328 -0.12 2.51 -6.22
N LYS A 329 0.83 1.76 -5.66
CA LYS A 329 2.27 2.02 -5.82
C LYS A 329 2.69 1.90 -7.28
N GLY A 330 2.19 0.90 -8.00
CA GLY A 330 2.40 0.75 -9.44
C GLY A 330 1.96 1.96 -10.24
N ALA A 331 0.78 2.51 -9.89
CA ALA A 331 0.21 3.68 -10.56
C ALA A 331 0.97 4.99 -10.28
N THR A 332 1.56 5.15 -9.09
CA THR A 332 2.18 6.43 -8.68
C THR A 332 3.69 6.39 -8.56
N LEU A 333 4.27 5.35 -7.95
CA LEU A 333 5.70 5.28 -7.65
C LEU A 333 6.50 4.64 -8.78
N TYR A 334 5.97 3.57 -9.36
CA TYR A 334 6.72 2.73 -10.31
C TYR A 334 6.38 2.95 -11.78
N ASN A 335 5.46 3.87 -12.07
CA ASN A 335 5.01 4.22 -13.43
C ASN A 335 4.71 2.97 -14.30
N TRP A 336 3.96 2.02 -13.73
CA TRP A 336 3.68 0.74 -14.37
C TRP A 336 2.94 0.89 -15.69
N SER A 337 3.26 -0.01 -16.61
CA SER A 337 2.50 -0.25 -17.84
C SER A 337 1.16 -0.93 -17.53
N PHE A 338 0.20 -0.83 -18.45
CA PHE A 338 -1.13 -1.43 -18.28
C PHE A 338 -1.09 -2.95 -18.01
N GLU A 339 -0.12 -3.65 -18.59
CA GLU A 339 0.03 -5.11 -18.47
C GLU A 339 0.37 -5.54 -17.04
N GLN A 340 1.18 -4.75 -16.32
CA GLN A 340 1.58 -5.06 -14.94
C GLN A 340 0.40 -4.99 -13.96
N PHE A 341 -0.64 -4.20 -14.25
CA PHE A 341 -1.85 -4.16 -13.43
C PHE A 341 -2.76 -5.37 -13.61
N LEU A 342 -2.61 -6.13 -14.70
CA LEU A 342 -3.52 -7.24 -15.02
C LEU A 342 -3.43 -8.37 -14.00
N LEU A 343 -2.22 -8.70 -13.54
CA LEU A 343 -2.03 -9.76 -12.56
C LEU A 343 -2.72 -9.43 -11.21
N PRO A 344 -2.33 -8.38 -10.46
CA PRO A 344 -2.97 -8.05 -9.19
C PRO A 344 -4.46 -7.73 -9.36
N GLY A 345 -4.85 -7.07 -10.45
CA GLY A 345 -6.25 -6.81 -10.77
C GLY A 345 -7.06 -8.08 -10.98
N SER A 346 -6.52 -9.08 -11.69
CA SER A 346 -7.19 -10.37 -11.92
C SER A 346 -7.33 -11.18 -10.64
N ILE A 347 -6.34 -11.14 -9.74
CA ILE A 347 -6.40 -11.82 -8.43
C ILE A 347 -7.52 -11.21 -7.59
N LEU A 348 -7.63 -9.87 -7.53
CA LEU A 348 -8.73 -9.21 -6.83
C LEU A 348 -10.10 -9.53 -7.44
N PHE A 349 -10.21 -9.58 -8.77
CA PHE A 349 -11.43 -10.03 -9.43
C PHE A 349 -11.77 -11.48 -9.11
N PHE A 350 -10.78 -12.36 -9.05
CA PHE A 350 -10.95 -13.76 -8.68
C PHE A 350 -11.42 -13.89 -7.22
N MET A 351 -10.74 -13.22 -6.29
CA MET A 351 -11.14 -13.16 -4.87
C MET A 351 -12.57 -12.64 -4.72
N GLY A 352 -12.90 -11.54 -5.39
CA GLY A 352 -14.25 -10.99 -5.40
C GLY A 352 -15.29 -11.96 -5.93
N THR A 353 -15.01 -12.64 -7.05
CA THR A 353 -15.90 -13.66 -7.61
C THR A 353 -16.13 -14.82 -6.64
N VAL A 354 -15.07 -15.31 -5.98
CA VAL A 354 -15.14 -16.40 -5.00
C VAL A 354 -15.95 -15.97 -3.77
N PHE A 355 -15.64 -14.81 -3.18
CA PHE A 355 -16.36 -14.30 -2.00
C PHE A 355 -17.84 -14.05 -2.31
N MET A 356 -18.14 -13.49 -3.48
CA MET A 356 -19.50 -13.28 -3.94
C MET A 356 -20.24 -14.61 -4.09
N GLY A 357 -19.65 -15.58 -4.79
CA GLY A 357 -20.28 -16.87 -5.06
C GLY A 357 -20.61 -17.62 -3.77
N ILE A 358 -19.64 -17.70 -2.84
CA ILE A 358 -19.84 -18.34 -1.53
C ILE A 358 -20.85 -17.55 -0.70
N GLY A 359 -20.73 -16.22 -0.66
CA GLY A 359 -21.61 -15.35 0.12
C GLY A 359 -23.06 -15.45 -0.31
N LEU A 360 -23.34 -15.35 -1.61
CA LEU A 360 -24.70 -15.51 -2.15
C LEU A 360 -25.28 -16.90 -1.83
N ASN A 361 -24.49 -17.96 -1.99
CA ASN A 361 -24.93 -19.32 -1.67
C ASN A 361 -25.32 -19.48 -0.19
N LEU A 362 -24.51 -18.90 0.72
CA LEU A 362 -24.79 -18.93 2.16
C LEU A 362 -26.05 -18.16 2.52
N VAL A 363 -26.27 -16.99 1.92
CA VAL A 363 -27.48 -16.20 2.18
C VAL A 363 -28.72 -16.94 1.66
N GLU A 364 -28.65 -17.57 0.48
CA GLU A 364 -29.77 -18.32 -0.08
C GLU A 364 -30.17 -19.52 0.77
N ARG A 365 -29.20 -20.36 1.18
CA ARG A 365 -29.46 -21.54 2.02
C ARG A 365 -30.15 -21.20 3.33
N ARG A 366 -29.80 -20.06 3.94
CA ARG A 366 -30.42 -19.60 5.19
C ARG A 366 -31.81 -19.00 5.01
N SER A 367 -32.19 -18.56 3.81
CA SER A 367 -33.54 -18.04 3.54
C SER A 367 -34.61 -19.13 3.37
N VAL A 368 -34.20 -20.39 3.29
CA VAL A 368 -35.07 -21.57 3.07
C VAL A 368 -35.21 -22.42 4.34
N SER A 369 -34.36 -22.18 5.34
CA SER A 369 -34.43 -22.75 6.70
C SER A 369 -35.19 -21.81 7.63
#